data_AF-A0A7S2X5U5-F1
#
_entry.id   AF-A0A7S2X5U5-F1
#
_cell.length_a   1.000
_cell.length_b   1.000
_cell.length_c   1.000
_cell.angle_alpha   90.00
_cell.angle_beta   90.00
_cell.angle_gamma   90.00
#
_symmetry.space_group_name_H-M   'P 1'
#
loop_
_entity.id
_entity.type
_entity.pdbx_description
1 polymer ?
#
loop_
_entity_poly.entity_id
_entity_poly.type
_entity_poly.pdbx_seq_one_letter_code
_entity_poly.pdbx_strand_id
1 'polypeptide(L)'
;ALADSHPSLPTEWTALVKEAQVGVVRESYRMVSKPTDDNPSGKWTNFTDGSCQRLIYDGSVELTARYLLGCDSVACCTEDQEGNHMEYQIPNVHPAALANVKNAGKQNITLFNGENYNADVWTWGLLIAKYTVFTKPSADGKTADMLRWTVSAASQDFTNDYGEFKKVPASESPAFAASFKVPDVCMKARDCDSLHKKGLLSDKSMALLRSGNQHEFIIDQMAKWINKMGSELESNL
;
A
#
# COMPACT_ATOMS: atom_id res chain seq x y z
N ALA A 1 6.78 21.00 -18.52
CA ALA A 1 6.88 21.77 -17.27
C ALA A 1 7.70 20.96 -16.28
N LEU A 2 8.57 21.60 -15.50
CA LEU A 2 9.32 20.92 -14.42
C LEU A 2 8.33 20.43 -13.35
N ALA A 3 8.72 19.41 -12.58
CA ALA A 3 7.94 18.94 -11.44
C ALA A 3 7.87 20.03 -10.36
N ASP A 4 6.72 20.16 -9.71
CA ASP A 4 6.54 21.14 -8.64
C ASP A 4 7.20 20.61 -7.35
N SER A 5 7.70 21.52 -6.49
CA SER A 5 8.20 21.13 -5.17
C SER A 5 7.06 20.56 -4.33
N HIS A 6 7.29 19.41 -3.69
CA HIS A 6 6.29 18.67 -2.91
C HIS A 6 6.89 18.19 -1.59
N PRO A 7 6.07 17.92 -0.56
CA PRO A 7 6.57 17.34 0.68
C PRO A 7 6.99 15.88 0.49
N SER A 8 7.76 15.37 1.44
CA SER A 8 7.94 13.94 1.66
C SER A 8 6.94 13.42 2.68
N LEU A 9 6.63 12.12 2.59
CA LEU A 9 5.88 11.40 3.62
C LEU A 9 6.88 10.70 4.57
N PRO A 10 6.51 10.46 5.84
CA PRO A 10 7.37 9.68 6.73
C PRO A 10 7.58 8.26 6.20
N THR A 11 8.76 7.68 6.41
CA THR A 11 9.06 6.28 6.06
C THR A 11 8.51 5.27 7.05
N GLU A 12 8.07 5.73 8.23
CA GLU A 12 7.45 4.92 9.27
C GLU A 12 6.21 5.65 9.80
N TRP A 13 5.05 5.01 9.71
CA TRP A 13 3.79 5.60 10.17
C TRP A 13 2.76 4.55 10.57
N THR A 14 1.74 5.01 11.29
CA THR A 14 0.53 4.25 11.62
C THR A 14 -0.71 5.07 11.26
N ALA A 15 -1.80 4.40 10.92
CA ALA A 15 -3.07 5.06 10.61
C ALA A 15 -4.28 4.12 10.82
N LEU A 16 -5.45 4.71 11.03
CA LEU A 16 -6.73 4.05 10.81
C LEU A 16 -7.15 4.32 9.36
N VAL A 17 -7.28 3.28 8.56
CA VAL A 17 -7.44 3.41 7.11
C VAL A 17 -8.79 2.87 6.68
N LYS A 18 -9.56 3.65 5.91
CA LYS A 18 -10.67 3.11 5.11
C LYS A 18 -10.10 2.67 3.77
N GLU A 19 -9.75 1.40 3.67
CA GLU A 19 -9.20 0.79 2.46
C GLU A 19 -10.33 0.40 1.50
N ALA A 20 -10.18 0.74 0.22
CA ALA A 20 -11.22 0.56 -0.80
C ALA A 20 -11.81 -0.87 -0.87
N GLN A 21 -10.97 -1.89 -0.65
CA GLN A 21 -11.32 -3.29 -0.86
C GLN A 21 -11.69 -4.05 0.43
N VAL A 22 -11.45 -3.48 1.61
CA VAL A 22 -11.46 -4.24 2.87
C VAL A 22 -12.29 -3.57 3.97
N GLY A 23 -12.49 -2.26 3.89
CA GLY A 23 -13.19 -1.50 4.93
C GLY A 23 -12.23 -0.78 5.86
N VAL A 24 -12.61 -0.61 7.13
CA VAL A 24 -11.79 0.13 8.11
C VAL A 24 -10.82 -0.82 8.79
N VAL A 25 -9.53 -0.51 8.73
CA VAL A 25 -8.42 -1.34 9.22
C VAL A 25 -7.39 -0.46 9.93
N ARG A 26 -6.53 -1.05 10.76
CA ARG A 26 -5.34 -0.39 11.29
C ARG A 26 -4.15 -0.76 10.42
N GLU A 27 -3.44 0.23 9.92
CA GLU A 27 -2.21 0.02 9.15
C GLU A 27 -0.98 0.53 9.91
N SER A 28 0.10 -0.24 9.79
CA SER A 28 1.45 0.17 10.19
C SER A 28 2.37 -0.05 8.99
N TYR A 29 3.15 0.96 8.64
CA TYR A 29 3.97 0.94 7.43
C TYR A 29 5.41 1.29 7.74
N ARG A 30 6.34 0.58 7.09
CA ARG A 30 7.78 0.82 7.12
C ARG A 30 8.37 0.70 5.72
N MET A 31 9.01 1.77 5.26
CA MET A 31 9.81 1.77 4.01
C MET A 31 11.30 1.66 4.29
N VAL A 32 11.95 0.66 3.69
CA VAL A 32 13.40 0.52 3.62
C VAL A 32 13.78 0.37 2.15
N SER A 33 14.63 1.27 1.63
CA SER A 33 15.00 1.28 0.21
C SER A 33 15.75 0.02 -0.26
N LYS A 34 16.50 -0.61 0.64
CA LYS A 34 17.22 -1.86 0.42
C LYS A 34 16.95 -2.79 1.58
N PRO A 35 15.79 -3.47 1.58
CA PRO A 35 15.39 -4.31 2.71
C PRO A 35 16.32 -5.51 2.86
N THR A 36 16.43 -5.98 4.10
CA THR A 36 17.09 -7.24 4.48
C THR A 36 16.25 -7.91 5.56
N ASP A 37 16.55 -9.16 5.92
CA ASP A 37 15.78 -9.85 6.96
C ASP A 37 15.85 -9.16 8.33
N ASP A 38 16.99 -8.54 8.63
CA ASP A 38 17.22 -7.79 9.87
C ASP A 38 16.67 -6.36 9.83
N ASN A 39 16.44 -5.82 8.63
CA ASN A 39 15.90 -4.48 8.41
C ASN A 39 14.87 -4.49 7.27
N PRO A 40 13.72 -5.16 7.47
CA PRO A 40 12.75 -5.35 6.43
C PRO A 40 11.98 -4.07 6.14
N SER A 41 11.43 -4.01 4.94
CA SER A 41 10.30 -3.15 4.63
C SER A 41 9.00 -3.94 4.80
N GLY A 42 7.90 -3.26 5.08
CA GLY A 42 6.63 -3.96 5.11
C GLY A 42 5.45 -3.11 5.49
N LYS A 43 4.29 -3.74 5.44
CA LYS A 43 3.02 -3.16 5.86
C LYS A 43 2.18 -4.18 6.61
N TRP A 44 1.80 -3.83 7.84
CA TRP A 44 0.73 -4.51 8.56
C TRP A 44 -0.60 -3.89 8.19
N THR A 45 -1.61 -4.73 7.96
CA THR A 45 -3.02 -4.34 7.83
C THR A 45 -3.85 -5.25 8.71
N ASN A 46 -4.47 -4.69 9.75
CA ASN A 46 -5.17 -5.44 10.79
C ASN A 46 -6.64 -5.01 10.83
N PHE A 47 -7.57 -5.96 10.88
CA PHE A 47 -8.96 -5.60 11.14
C PHE A 47 -9.11 -4.95 12.52
N THR A 48 -10.01 -3.98 12.63
CA THR A 48 -10.24 -3.24 13.88
C THR A 48 -10.85 -4.11 14.98
N ASP A 49 -11.48 -5.23 14.61
CA ASP A 49 -12.04 -6.22 15.53
C ASP A 49 -11.02 -7.29 15.98
N GLY A 50 -9.78 -7.23 15.46
CA GLY A 50 -8.72 -8.19 15.77
C GLY A 50 -8.89 -9.56 15.13
N SER A 51 -9.88 -9.74 14.24
CA SER A 51 -10.24 -11.06 13.68
C SER A 51 -9.22 -11.64 12.70
N CYS A 52 -8.38 -10.81 12.09
CA CYS A 52 -7.40 -11.24 11.10
C CYS A 52 -6.39 -10.10 10.84
N GLN A 53 -5.15 -10.50 10.60
CA GLN A 53 -4.02 -9.60 10.34
C GLN A 53 -3.33 -10.02 9.05
N ARG A 54 -2.82 -9.03 8.31
CA ARG A 54 -1.97 -9.26 7.14
C ARG A 54 -0.66 -8.54 7.30
N LEU A 55 0.44 -9.25 7.06
CA LEU A 55 1.75 -8.66 6.82
C LEU A 55 2.10 -8.79 5.34
N ILE A 56 2.35 -7.67 4.66
CA ILE A 56 3.12 -7.68 3.42
C ILE A 56 4.57 -7.45 3.83
N TYR A 57 5.40 -8.47 3.70
CA TYR A 57 6.79 -8.47 4.12
C TYR A 57 7.70 -8.38 2.90
N ASP A 58 8.72 -7.54 3.01
CA ASP A 58 9.76 -7.38 2.01
C ASP A 58 11.12 -7.35 2.71
N GLY A 59 11.85 -8.45 2.61
CA GLY A 59 13.14 -8.69 3.27
C GLY A 59 14.15 -9.23 2.26
N SER A 60 14.76 -10.39 2.55
CA SER A 60 15.44 -11.16 1.52
C SER A 60 14.44 -11.77 0.53
N VAL A 61 14.91 -12.06 -0.69
CA VAL A 61 14.09 -12.61 -1.79
C VAL A 61 13.37 -13.90 -1.40
N GLU A 62 13.94 -14.70 -0.48
CA GLU A 62 13.34 -15.96 -0.03
C GLU A 62 12.16 -15.79 0.93
N LEU A 63 12.03 -14.62 1.57
CA LEU A 63 11.00 -14.34 2.58
C LEU A 63 9.99 -13.30 2.13
N THR A 64 10.20 -12.62 1.00
CA THR A 64 9.26 -11.67 0.41
C THR A 64 7.92 -12.35 0.13
N ALA A 65 6.94 -12.07 0.98
CA ALA A 65 5.67 -12.77 1.00
C ALA A 65 4.57 -11.94 1.66
N ARG A 66 3.32 -12.35 1.41
CA ARG A 66 2.16 -11.89 2.15
C ARG A 66 1.73 -12.97 3.14
N TYR A 67 1.62 -12.62 4.41
CA TYR A 67 1.16 -13.52 5.46
C TYR A 67 -0.24 -13.11 5.93
N LEU A 68 -1.12 -14.09 6.14
CA LEU A 68 -2.31 -13.95 6.98
C LEU A 68 -2.06 -14.57 8.34
N LEU A 69 -2.40 -13.87 9.41
CA LEU A 69 -2.20 -14.31 10.79
C LEU A 69 -3.49 -14.29 11.58
N GLY A 70 -3.77 -15.40 12.25
CA GLY A 70 -4.94 -15.57 13.13
C GLY A 70 -6.28 -15.44 12.43
N CYS A 71 -6.32 -15.65 11.11
CA CYS A 71 -7.51 -15.47 10.29
C CYS A 71 -8.34 -16.75 10.23
N ASP A 72 -9.64 -16.66 10.50
CA ASP A 72 -10.56 -17.80 10.55
C ASP A 72 -10.03 -18.92 11.48
N SER A 73 -9.71 -20.09 10.92
CA SER A 73 -9.18 -21.24 11.67
C SER A 73 -7.68 -21.46 11.47
N VAL A 74 -7.00 -20.50 10.83
CA VAL A 74 -5.61 -20.63 10.39
C VAL A 74 -4.71 -19.75 11.23
N ALA A 75 -3.72 -20.37 11.90
CA ALA A 75 -2.75 -19.64 12.70
C ALA A 75 -1.87 -18.73 11.84
N CYS A 76 -1.32 -19.27 10.74
CA CYS A 76 -0.69 -18.49 9.69
C CYS A 76 -0.74 -19.19 8.33
N CYS A 77 -0.88 -18.42 7.26
CA CYS A 77 -0.64 -18.86 5.89
C CYS A 77 0.14 -17.80 5.11
N THR A 78 0.73 -18.21 3.99
CA THR A 78 1.54 -17.33 3.13
C THR A 78 1.12 -17.43 1.67
N GLU A 79 1.30 -16.34 0.92
CA GLU A 79 1.25 -16.27 -0.54
C GLU A 79 2.52 -15.51 -0.98
N ASP A 80 3.15 -15.95 -2.06
CA ASP A 80 4.33 -15.28 -2.60
C ASP A 80 4.00 -13.83 -2.97
N GLN A 81 4.94 -12.93 -2.75
CA GLN A 81 4.78 -11.51 -3.07
C GLN A 81 5.76 -11.16 -4.18
N GLU A 82 5.25 -10.74 -5.34
CA GLU A 82 6.08 -10.18 -6.39
C GLU A 82 6.34 -8.69 -6.11
N GLY A 83 7.62 -8.33 -5.99
CA GLY A 83 8.09 -6.96 -5.80
C GLY A 83 7.78 -6.36 -4.41
N ASN A 84 8.27 -5.15 -4.20
CA ASN A 84 8.09 -4.46 -2.93
C ASN A 84 6.62 -4.08 -2.73
N HIS A 85 6.18 -4.02 -1.47
CA HIS A 85 4.93 -3.35 -1.13
C HIS A 85 4.93 -1.89 -1.62
N MET A 86 3.74 -1.30 -1.82
CA MET A 86 3.62 0.05 -2.37
C MET A 86 4.40 1.06 -1.54
N GLU A 87 5.30 1.79 -2.19
CA GLU A 87 5.97 2.92 -1.57
C GLU A 87 5.02 4.12 -1.45
N TYR A 88 4.72 4.53 -0.22
CA TYR A 88 3.98 5.77 0.03
C TYR A 88 4.94 6.96 0.08
N GLN A 89 5.35 7.43 -1.09
CA GLN A 89 6.10 8.68 -1.29
C GLN A 89 5.54 9.46 -2.47
N ILE A 90 5.78 10.77 -2.48
CA ILE A 90 5.42 11.64 -3.59
C ILE A 90 6.72 11.96 -4.35
N PRO A 91 6.84 11.66 -5.65
CA PRO A 91 6.14 10.59 -6.34
C PRO A 91 6.66 9.21 -5.89
N ASN A 92 5.85 8.17 -6.07
CA ASN A 92 6.24 6.77 -5.84
C ASN A 92 6.80 6.12 -7.11
N VAL A 93 7.69 6.82 -7.82
CA VAL A 93 8.26 6.40 -9.11
C VAL A 93 9.77 6.57 -9.07
N HIS A 94 10.52 5.58 -9.57
CA HIS A 94 11.98 5.60 -9.59
C HIS A 94 12.55 5.42 -11.01
N PRO A 95 13.45 6.31 -11.47
CA PRO A 95 13.84 7.56 -10.81
C PRO A 95 12.69 8.57 -10.79
N ALA A 96 12.60 9.38 -9.72
CA ALA A 96 11.54 10.38 -9.53
C ALA A 96 11.38 11.36 -10.69
N ALA A 97 12.44 11.59 -11.47
CA ALA A 97 12.41 12.41 -12.68
C ALA A 97 11.43 11.91 -13.77
N LEU A 98 11.00 10.64 -13.71
CA LEU A 98 9.99 10.08 -14.62
C LEU A 98 8.56 10.52 -14.26
N ALA A 99 8.33 11.02 -13.05
CA ALA A 99 7.02 11.48 -12.59
C ALA A 99 6.97 13.00 -12.51
N ASN A 100 6.14 13.62 -13.35
CA ASN A 100 5.90 15.05 -13.30
C ASN A 100 4.86 15.38 -12.21
N VAL A 101 5.31 15.59 -10.99
CA VAL A 101 4.45 15.99 -9.87
C VAL A 101 3.89 17.40 -10.10
N LYS A 102 2.59 17.55 -9.81
CA LYS A 102 1.83 18.80 -9.95
C LYS A 102 1.06 19.08 -8.67
N ASN A 103 1.19 20.30 -8.15
CA ASN A 103 0.34 20.84 -7.09
C ASN A 103 -1.00 21.26 -7.71
N ALA A 104 -2.08 20.60 -7.32
CA ALA A 104 -3.44 20.86 -7.81
C ALA A 104 -4.21 21.87 -6.93
N GLY A 105 -3.52 22.57 -6.04
CA GLY A 105 -4.09 23.51 -5.08
C GLY A 105 -4.64 22.83 -3.83
N LYS A 106 -5.48 23.56 -3.11
CA LYS A 106 -6.13 23.06 -1.90
C LYS A 106 -7.55 22.58 -2.17
N GLN A 107 -7.95 21.50 -1.52
CA GLN A 107 -9.30 20.96 -1.60
C GLN A 107 -9.85 20.61 -0.22
N ASN A 108 -11.11 20.97 0.01
CA ASN A 108 -11.84 20.52 1.18
C ASN A 108 -12.25 19.06 1.00
N ILE A 109 -11.81 18.20 1.92
CA ILE A 109 -12.19 16.79 1.96
C ILE A 109 -12.77 16.45 3.33
N THR A 110 -13.69 15.48 3.34
CA THR A 110 -14.18 14.82 4.54
C THR A 110 -13.68 13.38 4.52
N LEU A 111 -13.02 12.95 5.58
CA LEU A 111 -12.58 11.56 5.74
C LEU A 111 -13.72 10.68 6.28
N PHE A 112 -13.56 9.37 6.19
CA PHE A 112 -14.53 8.38 6.69
C PHE A 112 -14.88 8.52 8.19
N ASN A 113 -14.02 9.15 9.00
CA ASN A 113 -14.25 9.41 10.42
C ASN A 113 -15.02 10.74 10.68
N GLY A 114 -15.43 11.46 9.64
CA GLY A 114 -16.16 12.73 9.72
C GLY A 114 -15.27 13.97 9.88
N GLU A 115 -13.95 13.83 9.97
CA GLU A 115 -13.04 14.96 10.03
C GLU A 115 -12.95 15.68 8.68
N ASN A 116 -12.89 17.02 8.74
CA ASN A 116 -12.80 17.88 7.57
C ASN A 116 -11.42 18.52 7.49
N TYR A 117 -10.82 18.50 6.30
CA TYR A 117 -9.50 19.06 6.04
C TYR A 117 -9.51 19.93 4.79
N ASN A 118 -8.78 21.05 4.84
CA ASN A 118 -8.40 21.81 3.65
C ASN A 118 -7.01 21.35 3.21
N ALA A 119 -6.98 20.28 2.41
CA ALA A 119 -5.77 19.51 2.11
C ALA A 119 -5.04 20.05 0.87
N ASP A 120 -3.70 20.01 0.90
CA ASP A 120 -2.87 20.22 -0.28
C ASP A 120 -2.92 18.97 -1.16
N VAL A 121 -3.17 19.16 -2.47
CA VAL A 121 -3.38 18.07 -3.43
C VAL A 121 -2.21 17.95 -4.38
N TRP A 122 -1.67 16.74 -4.49
CA TRP A 122 -0.55 16.39 -5.35
C TRP A 122 -0.96 15.35 -6.36
N THR A 123 -0.58 15.54 -7.62
CA THR A 123 -0.88 14.58 -8.68
C THR A 123 0.36 14.26 -9.50
N TRP A 124 0.49 13.00 -9.90
CA TRP A 124 1.45 12.56 -10.91
C TRP A 124 0.87 11.35 -11.64
N GLY A 125 1.53 10.93 -12.71
CA GLY A 125 1.15 9.71 -13.42
C GLY A 125 2.36 9.03 -13.99
N LEU A 126 2.22 7.72 -14.21
CA LEU A 126 3.17 6.90 -14.93
C LEU A 126 2.36 5.92 -15.78
N LEU A 127 2.58 5.97 -17.10
CA LEU A 127 1.85 5.14 -18.07
C LEU A 127 0.33 5.28 -17.90
N ILE A 128 -0.38 4.18 -17.62
CA ILE A 128 -1.84 4.15 -17.46
C ILE A 128 -2.31 4.51 -16.04
N ALA A 129 -1.39 4.66 -15.09
CA ALA A 129 -1.70 4.93 -13.70
C ALA A 129 -1.56 6.42 -13.39
N LYS A 130 -2.55 6.97 -12.69
CA LYS A 130 -2.54 8.32 -12.14
C LYS A 130 -2.67 8.23 -10.62
N TYR A 131 -1.88 9.03 -9.93
CA TYR A 131 -1.85 9.10 -8.48
C TYR A 131 -2.34 10.49 -8.06
N THR A 132 -3.21 10.52 -7.06
CA THR A 132 -3.67 11.75 -6.41
C THR A 132 -3.55 11.57 -4.90
N VAL A 133 -2.83 12.48 -4.25
CA VAL A 133 -2.57 12.41 -2.81
C VAL A 133 -2.97 13.71 -2.15
N PHE A 134 -3.70 13.59 -1.06
CA PHE A 134 -4.14 14.69 -0.22
C PHE A 134 -3.33 14.68 1.05
N THR A 135 -2.77 15.83 1.39
CA THR A 135 -1.86 15.97 2.51
C THR A 135 -2.20 17.19 3.36
N LYS A 136 -1.73 17.18 4.61
CA LYS A 136 -1.60 18.38 5.44
C LYS A 136 -0.16 18.46 5.97
N PRO A 137 0.34 19.65 6.31
CA PRO A 137 1.61 19.76 7.04
C PRO A 137 1.55 18.93 8.33
N SER A 138 2.57 18.11 8.57
CA SER A 138 2.68 17.37 9.84
C SER A 138 3.12 18.31 10.97
N ALA A 139 2.90 17.88 12.21
CA ALA A 139 3.29 18.65 13.39
C ALA A 139 4.81 18.89 13.51
N ASP A 140 5.64 18.06 12.87
CA ASP A 140 7.10 18.20 12.91
C ASP A 140 7.64 19.23 11.90
N GLY A 141 6.80 19.72 10.98
CA GLY A 141 7.15 20.69 9.95
C GLY A 141 8.14 20.20 8.88
N LYS A 142 8.55 18.93 8.93
CA LYS A 142 9.53 18.32 8.01
C LYS A 142 8.87 17.38 7.00
N THR A 143 7.79 16.74 7.40
CA THR A 143 7.00 15.81 6.57
C THR A 143 5.57 16.29 6.42
N ALA A 144 4.81 15.62 5.56
CA ALA A 144 3.36 15.78 5.51
C ALA A 144 2.64 14.56 6.09
N ASP A 145 1.47 14.81 6.68
CA ASP A 145 0.54 13.75 7.04
C ASP A 145 -0.31 13.42 5.82
N MET A 146 -0.44 12.13 5.53
CA MET A 146 -1.29 11.63 4.45
C MET A 146 -2.74 11.57 4.92
N LEU A 147 -3.66 12.10 4.11
CA LEU A 147 -5.10 12.12 4.40
C LEU A 147 -5.88 11.21 3.46
N ARG A 148 -5.53 11.21 2.17
CA ARG A 148 -6.14 10.35 1.15
C ARG A 148 -5.12 10.03 0.08
N TRP A 149 -5.11 8.77 -0.35
CA TRP A 149 -4.31 8.29 -1.48
C TRP A 149 -5.25 7.62 -2.48
N THR A 150 -5.28 8.14 -3.70
CA THR A 150 -6.08 7.60 -4.80
C THR A 150 -5.17 7.18 -5.93
N VAL A 151 -5.30 5.92 -6.34
CA VAL A 151 -4.68 5.38 -7.56
C VAL A 151 -5.79 5.14 -8.57
N SER A 152 -5.70 5.82 -9.71
CA SER A 152 -6.59 5.65 -10.85
C SER A 152 -5.86 4.86 -11.93
N ALA A 153 -6.40 3.72 -12.33
CA ALA A 153 -5.86 2.90 -13.42
C ALA A 153 -7.00 2.19 -14.15
N ALA A 154 -6.93 2.13 -15.48
CA ALA A 154 -7.94 1.46 -16.32
C ALA A 154 -9.40 1.85 -15.96
N SER A 155 -9.64 3.15 -15.73
CA SER A 155 -10.94 3.71 -15.34
C SER A 155 -11.48 3.23 -13.98
N GLN A 156 -10.65 2.62 -13.14
CA GLN A 156 -10.97 2.29 -11.75
C GLN A 156 -10.16 3.15 -10.80
N ASP A 157 -10.81 3.62 -9.74
CA ASP A 157 -10.18 4.39 -8.67
C ASP A 157 -10.10 3.55 -7.41
N PHE A 158 -8.90 3.43 -6.87
CA PHE A 158 -8.63 2.83 -5.57
C PHE A 158 -8.27 3.94 -4.59
N THR A 159 -9.24 4.33 -3.76
CA THR A 159 -9.09 5.41 -2.78
C THR A 159 -8.99 4.84 -1.37
N ASN A 160 -7.91 5.21 -0.68
CA ASN A 160 -7.73 4.94 0.74
C ASN A 160 -7.75 6.26 1.52
N ASP A 161 -8.55 6.33 2.58
CA ASP A 161 -8.55 7.45 3.51
C ASP A 161 -7.76 7.10 4.77
N TYR A 162 -6.90 8.00 5.22
CA TYR A 162 -6.00 7.80 6.35
C TYR A 162 -6.42 8.73 7.50
N GLY A 163 -7.22 8.18 8.41
CA GLY A 163 -7.57 8.80 9.69
C GLY A 163 -6.48 8.53 10.73
N GLU A 164 -6.34 9.42 11.70
CA GLU A 164 -5.37 9.28 12.79
C GLU A 164 -3.93 9.03 12.33
N PHE A 165 -3.56 9.51 11.13
CA PHE A 165 -2.23 9.32 10.56
C PHE A 165 -1.15 9.91 11.48
N LYS A 166 -0.16 9.09 11.83
CA LYS A 166 0.93 9.46 12.74
C LYS A 166 2.25 8.89 12.26
N LYS A 167 3.24 9.77 12.13
CA LYS A 167 4.65 9.38 12.00
C LYS A 167 5.11 8.67 13.27
N VAL A 168 5.88 7.59 13.10
CA VAL A 168 6.54 6.92 14.22
C VAL A 168 7.70 7.79 14.72
N PRO A 169 7.76 8.13 16.02
CA PRO A 169 8.89 8.86 16.58
C PRO A 169 10.20 8.08 16.45
N ALA A 170 11.31 8.79 16.23
CA ALA A 170 12.63 8.17 16.09
C ALA A 170 13.01 7.30 17.31
N SER A 171 12.54 7.65 18.52
CA SER A 171 12.73 6.86 19.74
C SER A 171 12.01 5.51 19.74
N GLU A 172 10.94 5.37 18.96
CA GLU A 172 10.13 4.15 18.84
C GLU A 172 10.50 3.31 17.62
N SER A 173 11.22 3.90 16.65
CA SER A 173 11.62 3.26 15.39
C SER A 173 12.25 1.86 15.57
N PRO A 174 13.15 1.58 16.54
CA PRO A 174 13.69 0.23 16.72
C PRO A 174 12.63 -0.81 17.11
N ALA A 175 11.72 -0.47 18.01
CA ALA A 175 10.65 -1.36 18.42
C ALA A 175 9.62 -1.53 17.30
N PHE A 176 9.33 -0.45 16.58
CA PHE A 176 8.46 -0.47 15.41
C PHE A 176 9.04 -1.36 14.31
N ALA A 177 10.33 -1.24 13.99
CA ALA A 177 11.05 -2.09 13.05
C ALA A 177 10.95 -3.58 13.43
N ALA A 178 11.17 -3.90 14.71
CA ALA A 178 11.11 -5.26 15.20
C ALA A 178 9.71 -5.90 15.03
N SER A 179 8.65 -5.10 14.99
CA SER A 179 7.28 -5.60 14.75
C SER A 179 7.04 -6.14 13.33
N PHE A 180 7.93 -5.85 12.37
CA PHE A 180 7.83 -6.35 10.99
C PHE A 180 8.59 -7.66 10.76
N LYS A 181 9.23 -8.24 11.78
CA LYS A 181 9.80 -9.58 11.65
C LYS A 181 8.68 -10.61 11.42
N VAL A 182 8.91 -11.56 10.52
CA VAL A 182 7.99 -12.67 10.28
C VAL A 182 7.80 -13.45 11.59
N PRO A 183 6.57 -13.56 12.12
CA PRO A 183 6.36 -14.27 13.38
C PRO A 183 6.66 -15.76 13.28
N ASP A 184 7.13 -16.38 14.36
CA ASP A 184 7.53 -17.81 14.37
C ASP A 184 6.43 -18.76 13.87
N VAL A 185 5.16 -18.43 14.16
CA VAL A 185 3.99 -19.20 13.68
C VAL A 185 3.90 -19.25 12.15
N CYS A 186 4.52 -18.31 11.46
CA CYS A 186 4.54 -18.20 10.00
C CYS A 186 5.78 -18.82 9.35
N MET A 187 6.81 -19.21 10.10
CA MET A 187 8.05 -19.78 9.54
C MET A 187 7.84 -21.13 8.83
N LYS A 188 6.68 -21.77 9.07
CA LYS A 188 6.22 -22.99 8.36
C LYS A 188 4.81 -22.81 7.84
N ALA A 189 4.45 -21.57 7.49
CA ALA A 189 3.14 -21.24 6.95
C ALA A 189 2.86 -22.10 5.71
N ARG A 190 1.64 -22.62 5.64
CA ARG A 190 1.15 -23.29 4.44
C ARG A 190 0.68 -22.23 3.45
N ASP A 191 0.67 -22.60 2.18
CA ASP A 191 0.07 -21.80 1.11
C ASP A 191 -1.41 -21.45 1.42
N CYS A 192 -1.74 -20.16 1.34
CA CYS A 192 -3.09 -19.65 1.62
C CYS A 192 -4.13 -20.21 0.64
N ASP A 193 -3.79 -20.35 -0.64
CA ASP A 193 -4.72 -20.88 -1.65
C ASP A 193 -5.14 -22.33 -1.36
N SER A 194 -4.18 -23.16 -0.93
CA SER A 194 -4.44 -24.54 -0.52
C SER A 194 -5.39 -24.61 0.68
N LEU A 195 -5.30 -23.67 1.63
CA LEU A 195 -6.16 -23.63 2.80
C LEU A 195 -7.56 -23.10 2.47
N HIS A 196 -7.66 -22.10 1.58
CA HIS A 196 -8.92 -21.61 1.05
C HIS A 196 -9.69 -22.70 0.30
N LYS A 197 -9.03 -23.45 -0.60
CA LYS A 197 -9.63 -24.60 -1.31
C LYS A 197 -10.12 -25.71 -0.38
N LYS A 198 -9.58 -25.79 0.83
CA LYS A 198 -10.00 -26.75 1.88
C LYS A 198 -11.11 -26.18 2.79
N GLY A 199 -11.57 -24.96 2.56
CA GLY A 199 -12.60 -24.29 3.36
C GLY A 199 -12.11 -23.78 4.72
N LEU A 200 -10.80 -23.67 4.93
CA LEU A 200 -10.22 -23.21 6.21
C LEU A 200 -10.05 -21.68 6.27
N LEU A 201 -10.02 -21.04 5.10
CA LEU A 201 -10.02 -19.58 4.94
C LEU A 201 -11.28 -19.17 4.19
N SER A 202 -11.85 -18.05 4.59
CA SER A 202 -12.99 -17.40 3.93
C SER A 202 -12.53 -16.49 2.77
N ASP A 203 -13.47 -16.17 1.88
CA ASP A 203 -13.24 -15.17 0.82
C ASP A 203 -12.88 -13.80 1.40
N LYS A 204 -13.41 -13.44 2.59
CA LYS A 204 -13.05 -12.22 3.31
C LYS A 204 -11.55 -12.20 3.65
N SER A 205 -11.02 -13.31 4.17
CA SER A 205 -9.60 -13.44 4.51
C SER A 205 -8.72 -13.36 3.26
N MET A 206 -9.12 -14.03 2.17
CA MET A 206 -8.40 -13.95 0.90
C MET A 206 -8.45 -12.54 0.28
N ALA A 207 -9.58 -11.83 0.41
CA ALA A 207 -9.69 -10.44 -0.02
C ALA A 207 -8.76 -9.51 0.78
N LEU A 208 -8.62 -9.71 2.10
CA LEU A 208 -7.60 -8.99 2.88
C LEU A 208 -6.21 -9.32 2.37
N LEU A 209 -5.86 -10.61 2.21
CA LEU A 209 -4.54 -11.04 1.74
C LEU A 209 -4.14 -10.29 0.46
N ARG A 210 -5.04 -10.26 -0.52
CA ARG A 210 -4.80 -9.69 -1.87
C ARG A 210 -5.09 -8.20 -2.01
N SER A 211 -5.61 -7.55 -0.97
CA SER A 211 -5.87 -6.10 -1.04
C SER A 211 -4.57 -5.33 -1.26
N GLY A 212 -4.66 -4.11 -1.79
CA GLY A 212 -3.47 -3.29 -2.01
C GLY A 212 -2.49 -3.83 -3.06
N ASN A 213 -2.84 -4.90 -3.78
CA ASN A 213 -2.11 -5.36 -4.97
C ASN A 213 -2.44 -4.53 -6.23
N GLN A 214 -2.64 -3.22 -6.03
CA GLN A 214 -2.95 -2.27 -7.10
C GLN A 214 -1.84 -2.22 -8.13
N HIS A 215 -0.60 -2.51 -7.74
CA HIS A 215 0.55 -2.59 -8.65
C HIS A 215 0.40 -3.78 -9.62
N GLU A 216 0.10 -4.98 -9.12
CA GLU A 216 -0.20 -6.12 -9.99
C GLU A 216 -1.42 -5.85 -10.88
N PHE A 217 -2.46 -5.21 -10.35
CA PHE A 217 -3.60 -4.78 -11.17
C PHE A 217 -3.13 -3.85 -12.31
N ILE A 218 -2.33 -2.83 -12.01
CA ILE A 218 -1.78 -1.91 -13.02
C ILE A 218 -0.94 -2.68 -14.06
N ILE A 219 -0.06 -3.59 -13.63
CA ILE A 219 0.78 -4.40 -14.52
C ILE A 219 -0.09 -5.29 -15.43
N ASP A 220 -1.09 -5.98 -14.88
CA ASP A 220 -2.04 -6.80 -15.64
C ASP A 220 -2.82 -5.95 -16.66
N GLN A 221 -3.32 -4.78 -16.25
CA GLN A 221 -4.01 -3.86 -17.15
C GLN A 221 -3.08 -3.30 -18.23
N MET A 222 -1.81 -3.04 -17.92
CA MET A 222 -0.80 -2.64 -18.90
C MET A 222 -0.55 -3.75 -19.92
N ALA A 223 -0.37 -5.00 -19.49
CA ALA A 223 -0.16 -6.13 -20.38
C ALA A 223 -1.35 -6.31 -21.34
N LYS A 224 -2.58 -6.20 -20.81
CA LYS A 224 -3.82 -6.23 -21.62
C LYS A 224 -3.89 -5.07 -22.62
N TRP A 225 -3.52 -3.87 -22.20
CA TRP A 225 -3.50 -2.69 -23.07
C TRP A 225 -2.45 -2.82 -24.20
N ILE A 226 -1.23 -3.28 -23.89
CA ILE A 226 -0.17 -3.54 -24.88
C ILE A 226 -0.65 -4.58 -25.90
N ASN A 227 -1.21 -5.70 -25.45
CA ASN A 227 -1.72 -6.75 -26.33
C ASN A 227 -2.85 -6.23 -27.22
N LYS A 228 -3.77 -5.42 -26.67
CA LYS A 228 -4.84 -4.79 -27.44
C LYS A 228 -4.27 -3.88 -28.54
N MET A 229 -3.33 -2.99 -28.20
CA MET A 229 -2.70 -2.11 -29.20
C MET A 229 -1.97 -2.90 -30.29
N GLY A 230 -1.25 -3.97 -29.91
CA GLY A 230 -0.59 -4.86 -30.86
C GLY A 230 -1.58 -5.47 -31.86
N SER A 231 -2.71 -5.99 -31.36
CA SER A 231 -3.76 -6.55 -32.22
C SER A 231 -4.45 -5.52 -33.12
N GLU A 232 -4.63 -4.28 -32.64
CA GLU A 232 -5.22 -3.20 -33.43
C GLU A 232 -4.25 -2.73 -34.53
N LEU A 233 -2.94 -2.71 -34.27
CA LEU A 233 -1.92 -2.39 -35.27
C LEU A 233 -1.82 -3.47 -36.36
N GLU A 234 -1.90 -4.75 -36.00
CA GLU A 234 -1.89 -5.86 -36.97
C GLU A 234 -3.16 -5.90 -37.83
N SER A 235 -4.32 -5.49 -37.28
CA SER A 235 -5.58 -5.45 -38.04
C SER A 235 -5.70 -4.30 -39.04
N ASN A 236 -4.81 -3.30 -38.95
CA ASN A 236 -4.80 -2.10 -39.80
C ASN A 236 -3.62 -2.09 -40.80
N LEU A 237 -2.85 -3.18 -40.89
CA LEU A 237 -1.81 -3.45 -41.89
C LEU A 237 -2.31 -4.48 -42.91
#